data_AF-W6S6X7-F1
#
_entry.id   AF-W6S6X7-F1
#
_cell.length_a   1.000
_cell.length_b   1.000
_cell.length_c   1.000
_cell.angle_alpha   90.00
_cell.angle_beta   90.00
_cell.angle_gamma   90.00
#
_symmetry.space_group_name_H-M   'P 1'
#
loop_
_entity.id
_entity.type
_entity.pdbx_description
1 polymer ?
#
loop_
_entity_poly.entity_id
_entity_poly.type
_entity_poly.pdbx_seq_one_letter_code
_entity_poly.pdbx_strand_id
1 'polypeptide(L)'
;MDYYNYFLDFEKFIIDGDLKGAEDFALKTSKDLGLSDRLLKTINNINLSNYEKSIEEAIPEAIEVAKEFNAKAIYFDYDIDNDWDSYLFICSDYNSVEDGNEDWSTKWVASINTVSLFDYADIFLKEANQDFFEGNHDTAILLILIAKTNILFAKAALKYKDCGFKICIGYHDQDIATRIVE
;
A
#
# COMPACT_ATOMS: atom_id res chain seq x y z
N MET A 1 -0.31 17.72 -16.64
CA MET A 1 -1.28 16.94 -15.85
C MET A 1 -0.47 16.37 -14.71
N ASP A 2 -0.93 16.55 -13.49
CA ASP A 2 -0.27 15.97 -12.33
C ASP A 2 -0.97 14.64 -12.02
N TYR A 3 -0.36 13.56 -12.50
CA TYR A 3 -0.88 12.21 -12.44
C TYR A 3 -0.90 11.64 -11.02
N TYR A 4 -0.11 12.21 -10.11
CA TYR A 4 -0.09 11.83 -8.71
C TYR A 4 -1.45 12.10 -8.04
N ASN A 5 -2.23 13.08 -8.52
CA ASN A 5 -3.58 13.34 -8.01
C ASN A 5 -4.52 12.13 -8.14
N TYR A 6 -4.32 11.24 -9.11
CA TYR A 6 -5.12 10.02 -9.19
C TYR A 6 -4.86 9.08 -8.01
N PHE A 7 -3.61 9.00 -7.55
CA PHE A 7 -3.27 8.27 -6.34
C PHE A 7 -3.89 8.92 -5.10
N LEU A 8 -3.74 10.25 -4.95
CA LEU A 8 -4.35 10.98 -3.82
C LEU A 8 -5.89 10.87 -3.80
N ASP A 9 -6.54 10.85 -4.96
CA ASP A 9 -7.98 10.64 -5.06
C ASP A 9 -8.36 9.20 -4.70
N PHE A 10 -7.54 8.21 -5.08
CA PHE A 10 -7.71 6.82 -4.66
C PHE A 10 -7.55 6.65 -3.14
N GLU A 11 -6.54 7.28 -2.53
CA GLU A 11 -6.26 7.14 -1.10
C GLU A 11 -7.44 7.58 -0.21
N LYS A 12 -8.19 8.59 -0.64
CA LYS A 12 -9.40 9.05 0.08
C LYS A 12 -10.37 7.89 0.33
N PHE A 13 -10.57 7.00 -0.65
CA PHE A 13 -11.42 5.84 -0.47
C PHE A 13 -10.86 4.83 0.54
N ILE A 14 -9.53 4.65 0.58
CA ILE A 14 -8.87 3.77 1.55
C ILE A 14 -9.02 4.33 2.97
N ILE A 15 -8.79 5.63 3.14
CA ILE A 15 -8.94 6.35 4.42
C ILE A 15 -10.39 6.27 4.92
N ASP A 16 -11.36 6.45 4.02
CA ASP A 16 -12.79 6.37 4.36
C ASP A 16 -13.27 4.93 4.60
N GLY A 17 -12.41 3.93 4.35
CA GLY A 17 -12.75 2.50 4.44
C GLY A 17 -13.68 2.01 3.32
N ASP A 18 -13.91 2.80 2.27
CA ASP A 18 -14.69 2.42 1.08
C ASP A 18 -13.82 1.63 0.10
N LEU A 19 -13.49 0.40 0.48
CA LEU A 19 -12.63 -0.47 -0.32
C LEU A 19 -13.24 -0.81 -1.70
N LYS A 20 -14.58 -0.81 -1.81
CA LYS A 20 -15.24 -1.07 -3.09
C LYS A 20 -15.17 0.14 -4.01
N GLY A 21 -15.40 1.35 -3.48
CA GLY A 21 -15.17 2.59 -4.21
C GLY A 21 -13.72 2.73 -4.65
N ALA A 22 -12.76 2.36 -3.80
CA ALA A 22 -11.33 2.35 -4.13
C ALA A 22 -11.03 1.44 -5.34
N GLU A 23 -11.57 0.21 -5.35
CA GLU A 23 -11.41 -0.74 -6.47
C GLU A 23 -12.03 -0.20 -7.76
N ASP A 24 -13.27 0.30 -7.68
CA ASP A 24 -14.00 0.80 -8.84
C ASP A 24 -13.33 2.06 -9.42
N PHE A 25 -12.82 2.95 -8.55
CA PHE A 25 -12.06 4.12 -8.95
C PHE A 25 -10.78 3.73 -9.67
N ALA A 26 -9.93 2.90 -9.06
CA ALA A 26 -8.66 2.50 -9.65
C ALA A 26 -8.86 1.79 -11.00
N LEU A 27 -9.84 0.89 -11.09
CA LEU A 27 -10.19 0.19 -12.33
C LEU A 27 -10.64 1.15 -13.43
N LYS A 28 -11.57 2.05 -13.11
CA LYS A 28 -12.11 3.01 -14.09
C LYS A 28 -11.01 3.97 -14.56
N THR A 29 -10.29 4.58 -13.63
CA THR A 29 -9.22 5.54 -13.93
C THR A 29 -8.11 4.90 -14.76
N SER A 30 -7.68 3.69 -14.42
CA SER A 30 -6.65 2.98 -15.20
C SER A 30 -7.11 2.70 -16.64
N LYS A 31 -8.38 2.35 -16.84
CA LYS A 31 -8.94 2.18 -18.19
C LYS A 31 -9.05 3.50 -18.95
N ASP A 32 -9.48 4.57 -18.30
CA ASP A 32 -9.59 5.90 -18.90
C ASP A 32 -8.20 6.43 -19.31
N LEU A 33 -7.16 6.04 -18.59
CA LEU A 33 -5.75 6.30 -18.92
C LEU A 33 -5.16 5.32 -19.95
N GLY A 34 -5.94 4.37 -20.47
CA GLY A 34 -5.55 3.51 -21.59
C GLY A 34 -4.87 2.20 -21.19
N LEU A 35 -5.03 1.72 -19.96
CA LEU A 35 -4.63 0.36 -19.60
C LEU A 35 -5.37 -0.65 -20.48
N SER A 36 -4.60 -1.47 -21.23
CA SER A 36 -5.20 -2.45 -22.13
C SER A 36 -5.92 -3.56 -21.37
N ASP A 37 -7.02 -4.09 -21.94
CA ASP A 37 -7.74 -5.25 -21.38
C ASP A 37 -6.83 -6.48 -21.24
N ARG A 38 -5.82 -6.62 -22.11
CA ARG A 38 -4.82 -7.69 -22.04
C ARG A 38 -4.02 -7.57 -20.74
N LEU A 39 -3.44 -6.39 -20.48
CA LEU A 39 -2.60 -6.19 -19.30
C LEU A 39 -3.43 -6.23 -18.02
N LEU A 40 -4.62 -5.63 -18.01
CA LEU A 40 -5.55 -5.73 -16.89
C LEU A 40 -5.91 -7.19 -16.57
N LYS A 41 -6.14 -8.03 -17.59
CA LYS A 41 -6.38 -9.47 -17.40
C LYS A 41 -5.15 -10.18 -16.83
N THR A 42 -3.94 -9.83 -17.28
CA THR A 42 -2.70 -10.36 -16.70
C THR A 42 -2.62 -10.04 -15.22
N ILE A 43 -2.77 -8.76 -14.85
CA ILE A 43 -2.72 -8.30 -13.45
C ILE A 43 -3.78 -9.02 -12.60
N ASN A 44 -5.02 -9.13 -13.08
CA ASN A 44 -6.10 -9.79 -12.35
C ASN A 44 -5.93 -11.32 -12.19
N ASN A 45 -5.08 -11.96 -12.99
CA ASN A 45 -4.82 -13.39 -12.90
C ASN A 45 -3.64 -13.72 -11.97
N ILE A 46 -2.92 -12.72 -11.46
CA ILE A 46 -1.84 -12.94 -10.49
C ILE A 46 -2.45 -13.52 -9.21
N ASN A 47 -1.85 -14.59 -8.72
CA ASN A 47 -2.31 -15.25 -7.51
C ASN A 47 -1.77 -14.54 -6.26
N LEU A 48 -2.63 -13.76 -5.61
CA LEU A 48 -2.29 -13.02 -4.40
C LEU A 48 -2.41 -13.83 -3.10
N SER A 49 -2.79 -15.12 -3.16
CA SER A 49 -3.15 -15.89 -1.96
C SER A 49 -2.00 -15.98 -0.94
N ASN A 50 -0.76 -16.16 -1.40
CA ASN A 50 0.40 -16.24 -0.51
C ASN A 50 0.72 -14.87 0.12
N TYR A 51 0.59 -13.81 -0.67
CA TYR A 51 0.80 -12.43 -0.22
C TYR A 51 -0.25 -12.03 0.83
N GLU A 52 -1.54 -12.25 0.52
CA GLU A 52 -2.67 -12.03 1.44
C GLU A 52 -2.47 -12.80 2.73
N LYS A 53 -2.15 -14.09 2.65
CA LYS A 53 -1.90 -14.91 3.83
C LYS A 53 -0.74 -14.36 4.68
N SER A 54 0.37 -13.95 4.06
CA SER A 54 1.52 -13.43 4.81
C SER A 54 1.18 -12.14 5.57
N ILE A 55 0.38 -11.25 4.97
CA ILE A 55 -0.09 -10.01 5.61
C ILE A 55 -1.04 -10.35 6.77
N GLU A 56 -1.97 -11.27 6.56
CA GLU A 56 -2.92 -11.70 7.60
C GLU A 56 -2.22 -12.36 8.80
N GLU A 57 -1.12 -13.07 8.57
CA GLU A 57 -0.29 -13.67 9.64
C GLU A 57 0.59 -12.62 10.33
N ALA A 58 1.12 -11.63 9.59
CA ALA A 58 2.08 -10.66 10.11
C ALA A 58 1.46 -9.54 10.96
N ILE A 59 0.22 -9.09 10.67
CA ILE A 59 -0.45 -8.03 11.44
C ILE A 59 -0.63 -8.40 12.94
N PRO A 60 -1.17 -9.56 13.33
CA PRO A 60 -1.29 -9.91 14.74
C PRO A 60 0.08 -10.05 15.43
N GLU A 61 1.10 -10.54 14.72
CA GLU A 61 2.48 -10.56 15.24
C GLU A 61 3.01 -9.14 15.48
N ALA A 62 2.82 -8.23 14.52
CA ALA A 62 3.23 -6.83 14.64
C ALA A 62 2.55 -6.13 15.82
N ILE A 63 1.27 -6.45 16.10
CA ILE A 63 0.54 -5.92 17.25
C ILE A 63 1.16 -6.39 18.58
N GLU A 64 1.55 -7.66 18.69
CA GLU A 64 2.20 -8.16 19.91
C GLU A 64 3.58 -7.53 20.11
N VAL A 65 4.37 -7.42 19.05
CA VAL A 65 5.68 -6.72 19.09
C VAL A 65 5.49 -5.24 19.44
N ALA A 66 4.50 -4.56 18.88
CA ALA A 66 4.19 -3.18 19.19
C ALA A 66 3.85 -2.97 20.68
N LYS A 67 3.14 -3.91 21.31
CA LYS A 67 2.89 -3.90 22.76
C LYS A 67 4.17 -4.04 23.56
N GLU A 68 5.04 -4.98 23.18
CA GLU A 68 6.32 -5.22 23.86
C GLU A 68 7.19 -3.96 23.89
N PHE A 69 7.26 -3.25 22.76
CA PHE A 69 8.08 -2.06 22.63
C PHE A 69 7.36 -0.75 22.98
N ASN A 70 6.10 -0.80 23.43
CA ASN A 70 5.26 0.38 23.68
C ASN A 70 5.25 1.36 22.48
N ALA A 71 5.18 0.78 21.27
CA ALA A 71 5.16 1.49 20.00
C ALA A 71 3.88 2.33 19.84
N LYS A 72 3.87 3.22 18.84
CA LYS A 72 2.74 4.09 18.54
C LYS A 72 2.03 3.70 17.25
N ALA A 73 2.78 3.22 16.27
CA ALA A 73 2.25 2.88 14.97
C ALA A 73 2.87 1.60 14.42
N ILE A 74 2.13 0.97 13.52
CA ILE A 74 2.58 -0.10 12.65
C ILE A 74 2.46 0.43 11.22
N TYR A 75 3.57 0.47 10.49
CA TYR A 75 3.63 1.00 9.13
C TYR A 75 3.95 -0.13 8.16
N PHE A 76 3.04 -0.42 7.24
CA PHE A 76 3.29 -1.33 6.14
C PHE A 76 3.95 -0.58 4.99
N ASP A 77 5.21 -0.88 4.73
CA ASP A 77 5.97 -0.31 3.63
C ASP A 77 6.16 -1.39 2.56
N TYR A 78 6.03 -1.02 1.29
CA TYR A 78 6.35 -1.91 0.17
C TYR A 78 7.11 -1.20 -0.94
N ASP A 79 8.02 -1.90 -1.57
CA ASP A 79 8.99 -1.31 -2.49
C ASP A 79 8.66 -1.65 -3.96
N ILE A 80 8.11 -0.69 -4.69
CA ILE A 80 7.50 -0.88 -6.02
C ILE A 80 8.48 -1.46 -7.04
N ASP A 81 9.73 -0.99 -7.04
CA ASP A 81 10.75 -1.35 -8.04
C ASP A 81 11.82 -2.31 -7.49
N ASN A 82 11.71 -2.71 -6.22
CA ASN A 82 12.54 -3.74 -5.60
C ASN A 82 11.67 -4.94 -5.18
N ASP A 83 11.28 -5.74 -6.18
CA ASP A 83 10.56 -7.01 -6.02
C ASP A 83 9.19 -6.93 -5.31
N TRP A 84 8.66 -5.71 -5.11
CA TRP A 84 7.47 -5.49 -4.28
C TRP A 84 7.69 -6.03 -2.86
N ASP A 85 8.94 -5.96 -2.38
CA ASP A 85 9.34 -6.35 -1.04
C ASP A 85 8.56 -5.53 -0.02
N SER A 86 8.02 -6.18 1.01
CA SER A 86 7.18 -5.48 1.98
C SER A 86 7.43 -5.87 3.43
N TYR A 87 7.29 -4.88 4.31
CA TYR A 87 7.60 -4.99 5.73
C TYR A 87 6.54 -4.29 6.57
N LEU A 88 6.24 -4.85 7.74
CA LEU A 88 5.59 -4.12 8.82
C LEU A 88 6.68 -3.56 9.73
N PHE A 89 6.84 -2.25 9.72
CA PHE A 89 7.69 -1.50 10.64
C PHE A 89 6.93 -1.13 11.90
N ILE A 90 7.53 -1.39 13.06
CA ILE A 90 6.94 -1.10 14.37
C ILE A 90 7.56 0.22 14.84
N CYS A 91 6.79 1.30 14.75
CA CYS A 91 7.27 2.66 14.93
C CYS A 91 7.11 3.14 16.37
N SER A 92 8.20 3.63 16.94
CA SER A 92 8.23 4.15 18.32
C SER A 92 7.51 5.49 18.49
N ASP A 93 7.27 6.18 17.39
CA ASP A 93 6.65 7.49 17.31
C ASP A 93 5.53 7.48 16.26
N TYR A 94 4.69 8.49 16.28
CA TYR A 94 3.63 8.70 15.30
C TYR A 94 3.20 10.17 15.28
N ASN A 95 3.14 10.75 14.09
CA ASN A 95 2.62 12.10 13.87
C ASN A 95 1.29 12.06 13.09
N SER A 96 0.39 12.98 13.43
CA SER A 96 -0.88 13.17 12.71
C SER A 96 -0.66 13.77 11.31
N VAL A 97 -1.69 13.80 10.44
CA VAL A 97 -1.54 14.34 9.06
C VAL A 97 -1.22 15.82 9.18
N GLU A 98 -1.87 16.47 10.13
CA GLU A 98 -1.79 17.90 10.40
C GLU A 98 -0.38 18.34 10.81
N ASP A 99 0.41 17.45 11.39
CA ASP A 99 1.80 17.72 11.77
C ASP A 99 2.72 17.82 10.55
N GLY A 100 2.31 17.25 9.40
CA GLY A 100 3.01 17.34 8.12
C GLY A 100 4.43 16.77 8.13
N ASN A 101 4.75 15.91 9.10
CA ASN A 101 6.07 15.29 9.25
C ASN A 101 5.96 13.78 9.37
N GLU A 102 6.43 13.06 8.36
CA GLU A 102 6.43 11.60 8.30
C GLU A 102 7.73 10.96 8.82
N ASP A 103 8.65 11.72 9.43
CA ASP A 103 9.90 11.20 10.03
C ASP A 103 9.66 10.01 10.97
N TRP A 104 8.46 9.90 11.55
CA TRP A 104 8.08 8.80 12.43
C TRP A 104 8.13 7.44 11.72
N SER A 105 7.85 7.38 10.41
CA SER A 105 7.86 6.14 9.61
C SER A 105 9.28 5.58 9.48
N THR A 106 10.30 6.41 9.66
CA THR A 106 11.72 6.02 9.63
C THR A 106 12.31 5.62 10.99
N LYS A 107 11.52 5.77 12.08
CA LYS A 107 11.95 5.54 13.47
C LYS A 107 11.31 4.29 14.05
N TRP A 108 11.64 3.15 13.44
CA TRP A 108 11.16 1.84 13.88
C TRP A 108 12.11 1.15 14.86
N VAL A 109 11.53 0.32 15.73
CA VAL A 109 12.24 -0.47 16.75
C VAL A 109 12.30 -1.95 16.40
N ALA A 110 11.42 -2.40 15.52
CA ALA A 110 11.37 -3.75 14.99
C ALA A 110 10.75 -3.73 13.59
N SER A 111 10.94 -4.81 12.84
CA SER A 111 10.34 -5.02 11.52
C SER A 111 9.97 -6.48 11.34
N ILE A 112 8.82 -6.73 10.72
CA ILE A 112 8.37 -8.07 10.32
C ILE A 112 8.30 -8.09 8.81
N ASN A 113 9.05 -9.00 8.19
CA ASN A 113 9.03 -9.17 6.75
C ASN A 113 7.75 -9.89 6.32
N THR A 114 7.16 -9.44 5.22
CA THR A 114 6.11 -10.15 4.49
C THR A 114 6.66 -10.63 3.15
N VAL A 115 6.00 -11.59 2.52
CA VAL A 115 6.53 -12.14 1.25
C VAL A 115 6.48 -11.09 0.15
N SER A 116 7.46 -11.09 -0.76
CA SER A 116 7.48 -10.20 -1.91
C SER A 116 6.41 -10.58 -2.95
N LEU A 117 6.02 -9.62 -3.78
CA LEU A 117 5.08 -9.80 -4.88
C LEU A 117 5.79 -9.58 -6.23
N PHE A 118 6.74 -10.46 -6.54
CA PHE A 118 7.60 -10.39 -7.74
C PHE A 118 6.84 -10.17 -9.06
N ASP A 119 5.65 -10.76 -9.23
CA ASP A 119 4.86 -10.57 -10.45
C ASP A 119 4.38 -9.12 -10.63
N TYR A 120 4.17 -8.37 -9.55
CA TYR A 120 3.80 -6.95 -9.63
C TYR A 120 5.00 -6.10 -10.02
N ALA A 121 6.14 -6.30 -9.37
CA ALA A 121 7.39 -5.64 -9.72
C ALA A 121 7.78 -5.93 -11.17
N ASP A 122 7.66 -7.18 -11.62
CA ASP A 122 7.98 -7.58 -12.99
C ASP A 122 7.07 -6.89 -14.02
N ILE A 123 5.77 -6.75 -13.73
CA ILE A 123 4.85 -5.98 -14.59
C ILE A 123 5.26 -4.51 -14.64
N PHE A 124 5.52 -3.89 -13.49
CA PHE A 124 5.92 -2.50 -13.44
C PHE A 124 7.21 -2.26 -14.24
N LEU A 125 8.25 -3.07 -14.01
CA LEU A 125 9.54 -2.93 -14.68
C LEU A 125 9.51 -3.19 -16.20
N LYS A 126 8.60 -4.05 -16.68
CA LYS A 126 8.50 -4.43 -18.10
C LYS A 126 7.52 -3.60 -18.91
N GLU A 127 6.40 -3.21 -18.32
CA GLU A 127 5.30 -2.57 -19.03
C GLU A 127 5.25 -1.06 -18.76
N ALA A 128 5.81 -0.56 -17.65
CA ALA A 128 5.97 0.87 -17.41
C ALA A 128 7.38 1.36 -17.82
N ASN A 129 7.54 2.67 -18.02
CA ASN A 129 8.85 3.30 -18.25
C ASN A 129 9.70 3.43 -16.97
N GLN A 130 9.27 2.83 -15.85
CA GLN A 130 9.89 2.92 -14.51
C GLN A 130 9.84 4.31 -13.87
N ASP A 131 9.23 5.27 -14.56
CA ASP A 131 8.96 6.59 -14.02
C ASP A 131 7.61 6.58 -13.27
N PHE A 132 7.65 6.95 -11.99
CA PHE A 132 6.48 6.87 -11.12
C PHE A 132 5.50 7.98 -11.50
N PHE A 133 4.27 7.60 -11.86
CA PHE A 133 3.22 8.53 -12.25
C PHE A 133 3.60 9.48 -13.41
N GLU A 134 4.39 8.99 -14.38
CA GLU A 134 4.73 9.77 -15.58
C GLU A 134 3.88 9.37 -16.79
N GLY A 135 2.91 10.21 -17.15
CA GLY A 135 2.07 9.94 -18.32
C GLY A 135 0.96 8.93 -18.04
N ASN A 136 0.03 8.83 -19.00
CA ASN A 136 -1.18 8.02 -18.81
C ASN A 136 -0.86 6.53 -18.57
N HIS A 137 0.06 5.95 -19.35
CA HIS A 137 0.30 4.50 -19.33
C HIS A 137 0.92 4.04 -18.01
N ASP A 138 2.00 4.68 -17.59
CA ASP A 138 2.74 4.32 -16.37
C ASP A 138 1.86 4.56 -15.14
N THR A 139 1.12 5.68 -15.13
CA THR A 139 0.11 5.96 -14.10
C THR A 139 -0.97 4.88 -14.03
N ALA A 140 -1.48 4.41 -15.17
CA ALA A 140 -2.53 3.41 -15.19
C ALA A 140 -2.07 2.05 -14.65
N ILE A 141 -0.84 1.66 -14.96
CA ILE A 141 -0.23 0.42 -14.43
C ILE A 141 0.03 0.59 -12.94
N LEU A 142 0.70 1.66 -12.55
CA LEU A 142 1.10 1.85 -11.16
C LEU A 142 -0.11 1.99 -10.23
N LEU A 143 -1.12 2.76 -10.64
CA LEU A 143 -2.35 2.95 -9.86
C LEU A 143 -3.07 1.64 -9.59
N ILE A 144 -3.22 0.76 -10.59
CA ILE A 144 -3.97 -0.50 -10.37
C ILE A 144 -3.21 -1.49 -9.50
N LEU A 145 -1.87 -1.52 -9.59
CA LEU A 145 -1.02 -2.37 -8.76
C LEU A 145 -1.03 -1.89 -7.31
N ILE A 146 -0.76 -0.60 -7.07
CA ILE A 146 -0.85 0.05 -5.76
C ILE A 146 -2.24 -0.14 -5.16
N ALA A 147 -3.30 0.07 -5.95
CA ALA A 147 -4.66 -0.06 -5.45
C ALA A 147 -4.96 -1.46 -4.93
N LYS A 148 -4.55 -2.50 -5.66
CA LYS A 148 -4.74 -3.89 -5.22
C LYS A 148 -3.98 -4.19 -3.94
N THR A 149 -2.73 -3.73 -3.82
CA THR A 149 -1.91 -3.88 -2.62
C THR A 149 -2.55 -3.18 -1.42
N ASN A 150 -2.90 -1.90 -1.57
CA ASN A 150 -3.49 -1.10 -0.50
C ASN A 150 -4.86 -1.64 -0.05
N ILE A 151 -5.72 -2.06 -0.98
CA ILE A 151 -7.03 -2.65 -0.65
C ILE A 151 -6.86 -3.96 0.12
N LEU A 152 -5.93 -4.82 -0.31
CA LEU A 152 -5.66 -6.11 0.33
C LEU A 152 -5.16 -5.90 1.76
N PHE A 153 -4.19 -5.01 1.96
CA PHE A 153 -3.70 -4.67 3.28
C PHE A 153 -4.78 -4.01 4.15
N ALA A 154 -5.52 -3.03 3.61
CA ALA A 154 -6.59 -2.35 4.34
C ALA A 154 -7.66 -3.32 4.84
N LYS A 155 -8.09 -4.26 3.98
CA LYS A 155 -9.03 -5.32 4.34
C LYS A 155 -8.53 -6.16 5.53
N ALA A 156 -7.23 -6.44 5.59
CA ALA A 156 -6.63 -7.19 6.70
C ALA A 156 -6.51 -6.31 7.97
N ALA A 157 -5.99 -5.09 7.84
CA ALA A 157 -5.77 -4.16 8.94
C ALA A 157 -7.07 -3.73 9.63
N LEU A 158 -8.15 -3.49 8.88
CA LEU A 158 -9.44 -3.08 9.43
C LEU A 158 -10.08 -4.12 10.36
N LYS A 159 -9.66 -5.40 10.29
CA LYS A 159 -10.06 -6.43 11.27
C LYS A 159 -9.52 -6.15 12.68
N TYR A 160 -8.49 -5.30 12.78
CA TYR A 160 -7.77 -4.95 14.00
C TYR A 160 -7.92 -3.47 14.37
N LYS A 161 -8.94 -2.77 13.86
CA LYS A 161 -9.16 -1.34 14.13
C LYS A 161 -9.19 -0.95 15.62
N ASP A 162 -9.54 -1.88 16.50
CA ASP A 162 -9.64 -1.66 17.94
C ASP A 162 -8.38 -2.14 18.71
N CYS A 163 -7.25 -2.36 18.02
CA CYS A 163 -6.02 -2.91 18.63
C CYS A 163 -5.26 -1.91 19.53
N GLY A 164 -5.60 -0.63 19.46
CA GLY A 164 -4.96 0.44 20.23
C GLY A 164 -3.68 1.02 19.60
N PHE A 165 -3.33 0.62 18.37
CA PHE A 165 -2.21 1.16 17.60
C PHE A 165 -2.70 1.80 16.31
N LYS A 166 -1.95 2.78 15.82
CA LYS A 166 -2.14 3.32 14.48
C LYS A 166 -1.64 2.31 13.45
N ILE A 167 -2.37 2.11 12.37
CA ILE A 167 -1.95 1.22 11.27
C ILE A 167 -1.99 2.00 9.97
N CYS A 168 -0.83 2.11 9.33
CA CYS A 168 -0.63 2.89 8.11
C CYS A 168 -0.01 2.01 7.01
N ILE A 169 -0.12 2.46 5.77
CA ILE A 169 0.50 1.86 4.59
C ILE A 169 1.14 2.94 3.73
N GLY A 170 2.23 2.60 3.05
CA GLY A 170 2.78 3.39 1.97
C GLY A 170 3.69 2.54 1.10
N TYR A 171 3.98 3.05 -0.09
CA TYR A 171 5.10 2.52 -0.87
C TYR A 171 6.40 3.26 -0.48
N HIS A 172 7.55 2.65 -0.76
CA HIS A 172 8.85 3.26 -0.48
C HIS A 172 8.98 4.65 -1.12
N ASP A 173 9.46 5.63 -0.36
CA ASP A 173 9.52 7.05 -0.74
C ASP A 173 8.16 7.74 -1.01
N GLN A 174 7.04 7.18 -0.56
CA GLN A 174 5.77 7.89 -0.52
C GLN A 174 5.84 9.08 0.46
N ASP A 175 5.44 10.26 0.00
CA ASP A 175 5.51 11.50 0.79
C ASP A 175 4.71 11.44 2.10
N ILE A 176 3.49 10.88 2.07
CA ILE A 176 2.56 10.81 3.21
C ILE A 176 1.97 9.42 3.29
N ALA A 177 2.19 8.71 4.40
CA ALA A 177 1.60 7.39 4.60
C ALA A 177 0.06 7.45 4.65
N THR A 178 -0.60 6.52 3.97
CA THR A 178 -2.05 6.34 4.05
C THR A 178 -2.41 5.78 5.43
N ARG A 179 -3.29 6.45 6.18
CA ARG A 179 -3.73 5.97 7.51
C ARG A 179 -5.01 5.17 7.39
N ILE A 180 -4.95 3.92 7.85
CA ILE A 180 -6.08 2.96 7.75
C ILE A 180 -6.77 2.81 9.09
N VAL A 181 -5.99 2.73 10.17
CA VAL A 181 -6.47 2.69 11.55
C VAL A 181 -5.91 3.88 12.29
N GLU A 182 -6.83 4.72 12.76
CA GLU A 182 -6.60 5.92 13.57
C GLU A 182 -7.25 5.75 14.95
#